data_AF-A0A259LHF0-F1
#
_entry.id   AF-A0A259LHF0-F1
#
_cell.length_a   1.000
_cell.length_b   1.000
_cell.length_c   1.000
_cell.angle_alpha   90.00
_cell.angle_beta   90.00
_cell.angle_gamma   90.00
#
_symmetry.space_group_name_H-M   'P 1'
#
loop_
_entity.id
_entity.type
_entity.pdbx_description
1 polymer ?
#
loop_
_entity_poly.entity_id
_entity_poly.type
_entity_poly.pdbx_seq_one_letter_code
_entity_poly.pdbx_strand_id
1 'polypeptide(L)' 'MIVNERLRQNRIETVAQSLREDIGDGDITALLIAGDKTATGRVITRVDARLAGQAWVDEVFRQVDPTVTL' A
#
# COMPACT_ATOMS: atom_id res chain seq x y z
N MET A 1 18.02 0.53 -19.60
CA MET A 1 17.19 -0.61 -19.11
C MET A 1 17.46 -0.97 -17.65
N ILE A 2 18.71 -1.08 -17.18
CA ILE A 2 19.05 -1.51 -15.80
C ILE A 2 18.43 -0.62 -14.69
N VAL A 3 18.36 0.69 -14.89
CA VAL A 3 17.84 1.63 -13.88
C VAL A 3 16.35 1.40 -13.58
N ASN A 4 15.53 1.18 -14.62
CA ASN A 4 14.09 0.97 -14.44
C ASN A 4 13.79 -0.32 -13.68
N GLU A 5 14.54 -1.38 -13.95
CA GLU A 5 14.37 -2.64 -13.23
C GLU A 5 14.80 -2.49 -11.76
N ARG A 6 15.90 -1.77 -11.50
CA ARG A 6 16.34 -1.50 -10.14
C ARG A 6 15.32 -0.67 -9.36
N LEU A 7 14.67 0.30 -9.99
CA LEU A 7 13.60 1.09 -9.35
C LEU A 7 12.36 0.24 -9.05
N ARG A 8 11.99 -0.67 -9.97
CA ARG A 8 10.92 -1.63 -9.74
C ARG A 8 11.22 -2.53 -8.55
N GLN A 9 12.42 -3.10 -8.49
CA GLN A 9 12.83 -3.98 -7.40
C GLN A 9 12.84 -3.25 -6.05
N ASN A 10 13.43 -2.06 -6.00
CA ASN A 10 13.44 -1.24 -4.78
C ASN A 10 12.03 -0.93 -4.30
N ARG A 11 11.09 -0.62 -5.20
CA ARG A 11 9.70 -0.38 -4.81
C ARG A 11 9.07 -1.60 -4.12
N ILE A 12 9.23 -2.79 -4.70
CA ILE A 12 8.69 -4.02 -4.11
C ILE A 12 9.28 -4.27 -2.72
N GLU A 13 10.61 -4.16 -2.60
CA GLU A 13 11.33 -4.41 -1.35
C GLU A 13 11.01 -3.38 -0.26
N THR A 14 10.98 -2.09 -0.61
CA THR A 14 10.66 -1.02 0.34
C THR A 14 9.23 -1.13 0.84
N VAL A 15 8.26 -1.41 -0.03
CA VAL A 15 6.87 -1.66 0.39
C VAL A 15 6.79 -2.87 1.32
N ALA A 16 7.46 -3.98 0.98
CA ALA A 16 7.47 -5.18 1.83
C ALA A 16 8.11 -4.92 3.19
N GLN A 17 9.15 -4.09 3.23
CA GLN A 17 9.80 -3.68 4.48
C GLN A 17 8.87 -2.82 5.34
N SER A 18 8.24 -1.80 4.75
CA SER A 18 7.30 -0.93 5.46
C SER A 18 6.09 -1.69 6.00
N LEU A 19 5.52 -2.61 5.21
CA LEU A 19 4.41 -3.45 5.67
C LEU A 19 4.82 -4.35 6.85
N ARG A 20 6.03 -4.92 6.82
CA ARG A 20 6.53 -5.75 7.93
C ARG A 20 6.73 -4.95 9.22
N GLU A 21 7.20 -3.72 9.12
CA GLU A 21 7.40 -2.83 10.28
C GLU A 21 6.07 -2.46 10.94
N ASP A 22 5.05 -2.13 10.14
CA ASP A 22 3.76 -1.61 10.64
C ASP A 22 2.79 -2.73 11.06
N ILE A 23 2.71 -3.82 10.27
CA ILE A 23 1.72 -4.89 10.46
C ILE A 23 2.30 -6.05 11.26
N GLY A 24 3.58 -6.41 11.06
CA GLY A 24 4.19 -7.59 11.67
C GLY A 24 3.36 -8.86 11.42
N ASP A 25 2.86 -9.46 12.50
CA ASP A 25 2.03 -10.68 12.47
C ASP A 25 0.53 -10.40 12.22
N GLY A 26 0.11 -9.13 12.15
CA GLY A 26 -1.27 -8.72 11.82
C GLY A 26 -1.74 -7.46 12.56
N ASP A 27 -2.77 -6.81 12.01
CA ASP A 27 -3.47 -5.69 12.66
C ASP A 27 -4.58 -6.21 13.60
N ILE A 28 -4.29 -6.23 14.90
CA ILE A 28 -5.24 -6.71 15.92
C ILE A 28 -6.49 -5.82 16.07
N THR A 29 -6.42 -4.56 15.65
CA THR A 29 -7.57 -3.64 15.72
C THR A 29 -8.52 -3.93 14.56
N ALA A 30 -7.99 -4.26 13.39
CA ALA A 30 -8.80 -4.69 12.24
C ALA A 30 -9.59 -5.98 12.54
N LEU A 31 -9.09 -6.86 13.41
CA LEU A 31 -9.80 -8.09 13.83
C LEU A 31 -11.11 -7.83 14.59
N LEU A 32 -11.36 -6.60 15.04
CA LEU A 32 -12.64 -6.21 15.66
C LEU A 32 -13.76 -6.01 14.62
N ILE A 33 -13.43 -5.96 13.34
CA ILE A 33 -14.37 -5.82 12.23
C ILE A 33 -14.63 -7.21 11.63
N ALA A 34 -15.89 -7.49 11.27
CA ALA A 34 -16.21 -8.74 10.57
C ALA A 34 -15.50 -8.81 9.20
N GLY A 35 -14.86 -9.93 8.90
CA GLY A 35 -13.99 -10.09 7.71
C GLY A 35 -14.71 -10.06 6.36
N ASP A 36 -16.04 -10.04 6.34
CA ASP A 36 -16.87 -9.90 5.14
C ASP A 36 -17.25 -8.44 4.84
N LYS A 37 -16.81 -7.49 5.68
CA LYS A 37 -17.12 -6.07 5.50
C LYS A 37 -16.26 -5.45 4.41
N THR A 38 -16.95 -4.79 3.49
CA THR A 38 -16.33 -3.93 2.48
C THR A 38 -16.50 -2.46 2.86
N ALA A 39 -15.52 -1.65 2.46
CA ALA A 39 -15.52 -0.21 2.71
C ALA A 39 -15.00 0.55 1.49
N THR A 40 -15.33 1.84 1.41
CA THR A 40 -14.79 2.76 0.40
C THR A 40 -14.10 3.92 1.10
N GLY A 41 -12.87 4.23 0.69
CA GLY A 41 -12.09 5.35 1.18
C GLY A 41 -11.79 6.35 0.07
N ARG A 42 -11.46 7.60 0.44
CA ARG A 42 -10.97 8.62 -0.49
C ARG A 42 -9.81 9.37 0.12
N VAL A 43 -8.68 9.39 -0.58
CA VAL A 43 -7.49 10.17 -0.22
C VAL A 43 -7.64 11.60 -0.76
N ILE A 44 -7.35 12.59 0.07
CA ILE A 44 -7.40 14.01 -0.30
C ILE A 44 -6.09 14.70 0.09
N THR A 45 -5.68 15.69 -0.70
CA THR A 45 -4.71 16.68 -0.23
C THR A 45 -5.44 17.81 0.48
N ARG A 46 -4.83 18.36 1.54
CA ARG A 46 -5.36 19.52 2.30
C ARG A 46 -4.61 20.82 2.00
N VAL A 47 -3.62 20.75 1.11
CA VAL A 47 -2.79 21.87 0.64
C VAL A 47 -2.48 21.68 -0.84
N ASP A 48 -2.05 22.74 -1.51
CA ASP A 48 -1.55 22.63 -2.89
C ASP A 48 -0.32 21.71 -2.93
N ALA A 49 -0.36 20.71 -3.81
CA ALA A 49 0.65 19.66 -3.87
C ALA A 49 0.95 19.22 -5.29
N ARG A 50 2.20 18.76 -5.51
CA ARG A 50 2.58 17.95 -6.66
C ARG A 50 2.60 16.49 -6.21
N LEU A 51 1.84 15.64 -6.90
CA LEU A 51 1.71 14.24 -6.54
C LEU A 51 2.81 13.39 -7.21
N ALA A 52 3.36 12.46 -6.42
CA ALA A 52 4.23 11.39 -6.87
C ALA A 52 4.00 10.17 -5.96
N GLY A 53 4.31 8.96 -6.45
CA GLY A 53 4.23 7.74 -5.63
C GLY A 53 3.04 6.82 -5.90
N GLN A 54 2.24 7.05 -6.95
CA GLN A 54 1.12 6.17 -7.31
C GLN A 54 1.54 4.69 -7.35
N ALA A 55 2.66 4.38 -8.01
CA ALA A 55 3.16 3.01 -8.11
C ALA A 55 3.44 2.34 -6.75
N TRP A 56 3.75 3.12 -5.70
CA TRP A 56 3.94 2.59 -4.34
C TRP A 56 2.60 2.27 -3.69
N VAL A 57 1.57 3.09 -3.90
CA VAL A 57 0.20 2.81 -3.44
C VAL A 57 -0.32 1.55 -4.11
N ASP A 58 -0.17 1.44 -5.44
CA ASP A 58 -0.56 0.25 -6.20
C ASP A 58 0.14 -1.01 -5.65
N GLU A 59 1.44 -0.91 -5.34
CA GLU A 59 2.24 -2.00 -4.82
C GLU A 59 1.86 -2.40 -3.39
N VAL A 60 1.48 -1.45 -2.52
CA VAL A 60 0.97 -1.72 -1.16
C VAL A 60 -0.26 -2.60 -1.24
N PHE A 61 -1.28 -2.20 -2.02
CA PHE A 61 -2.50 -3.00 -2.13
C PHE A 61 -2.25 -4.32 -2.85
N ARG A 62 -1.35 -4.37 -3.84
CA ARG A 62 -0.94 -5.64 -4.46
C ARG A 62 -0.36 -6.64 -3.45
N GLN A 63 0.36 -6.17 -2.42
CA GLN A 63 0.97 -7.02 -1.39
C GLN A 63 0.00 -7.34 -0.23
N VAL A 64 -0.87 -6.40 0.15
CA VAL A 64 -1.81 -6.56 1.28
C VAL A 64 -3.07 -7.31 0.87
N ASP A 65 -3.76 -6.83 -0.17
CA ASP A 65 -4.98 -7.43 -0.70
C ASP A 65 -5.19 -7.00 -2.16
N PRO A 66 -4.88 -7.89 -3.14
CA PRO A 66 -4.99 -7.57 -4.56
C PRO A 66 -6.43 -7.43 -5.04
N THR A 67 -7.44 -7.65 -4.19
CA THR A 67 -8.85 -7.45 -4.53
C THR A 67 -9.31 -5.99 -4.36
N VAL A 68 -8.50 -5.14 -3.72
CA VAL A 68 -8.81 -3.71 -3.55
C VAL A 68 -8.74 -2.98 -4.90
N THR A 69 -9.77 -2.17 -5.18
CA THR A 69 -9.85 -1.32 -6.37
C THR A 69 -9.40 0.11 -6.03
N LEU A 70 -8.48 0.67 -6.83
CA LEU A 70 -7.92 2.03 -6.68
C LEU A 70 -8.45 3.01 -7.72
#